data_AF-A0A941II11-F1
#
_entry.id   AF-A0A941II11-F1
#
_cell.length_a   1.000
_cell.length_b   1.000
_cell.length_c   1.000
_cell.angle_alpha   90.00
_cell.angle_beta   90.00
_cell.angle_gamma   90.00
#
_symmetry.space_group_name_H-M   'P 1'
#
loop_
_entity.id
_entity.type
_entity.pdbx_description
1 polymer ?
#
loop_
_entity_poly.entity_id
_entity_poly.type
_entity_poly.pdbx_seq_one_letter_code
_entity_poly.pdbx_strand_id
1 'polypeptide(L)'
;MSETGSEASAVRAYQLALHEVAERLAVDEAEEVVARAWIAELDDMRRKGLRLAMAVRVAERMARESLREAQVAGRPRDLARAHTRFAAVEAESASGLAHADALVAAVDAELAAVCRAGLERARRCELELRRLRTAWTAAYDGADEVADEPGDEAGD
;
A
#
# COMPACT_ATOMS: atom_id res chain seq x y z
N MET A 1 2.91 -52.05 -18.99
CA MET A 1 3.61 -50.76 -19.17
C MET A 1 2.62 -49.67 -18.73
N SER A 2 2.50 -49.45 -17.42
CA SER A 2 3.12 -48.36 -16.63
C SER A 2 2.17 -47.17 -16.39
N GLU A 3 1.02 -47.44 -15.77
CA GLU A 3 0.18 -46.42 -15.12
C GLU A 3 0.93 -45.73 -13.96
N THR A 4 1.78 -46.47 -13.25
CA THR A 4 2.67 -45.94 -12.21
C THR A 4 3.69 -44.90 -12.71
N GLY A 5 3.98 -44.88 -14.02
CA GLY A 5 4.81 -43.84 -14.63
C GLY A 5 4.09 -42.51 -14.85
N SER A 6 2.77 -42.55 -15.02
CA SER A 6 1.92 -41.37 -15.24
C SER A 6 1.69 -40.62 -13.93
N GLU A 7 1.35 -41.35 -12.86
CA GLU A 7 1.16 -40.78 -11.52
C GLU A 7 2.44 -40.16 -10.96
N ALA A 8 3.58 -40.85 -11.07
CA ALA A 8 4.87 -40.33 -10.62
C ALA A 8 5.29 -39.04 -11.38
N SER A 9 4.88 -38.92 -12.65
CA SER A 9 5.10 -37.73 -13.46
C SER A 9 4.18 -36.57 -13.06
N ALA A 10 2.90 -36.85 -12.80
CA ALA A 10 1.92 -35.86 -12.34
C ALA A 10 2.28 -35.30 -10.95
N VAL A 11 2.68 -36.17 -10.02
CA VAL A 11 3.15 -35.78 -8.69
C VAL A 11 4.39 -34.89 -8.78
N ARG A 12 5.36 -35.23 -9.64
CA ARG A 12 6.57 -34.42 -9.83
C ARG A 12 6.27 -33.05 -10.45
N ALA A 13 5.35 -32.98 -11.42
CA ALA A 13 4.91 -31.72 -12.01
C ALA A 13 4.22 -30.82 -10.97
N TYR A 14 3.38 -31.41 -10.12
CA TYR A 14 2.73 -30.69 -9.02
C TYR A 14 3.72 -30.19 -7.96
N GLN A 15 4.71 -31.01 -7.58
CA GLN A 15 5.77 -30.61 -6.65
C GLN A 15 6.61 -29.44 -7.18
N LEU A 16 6.94 -29.43 -8.47
CA LEU A 16 7.63 -28.31 -9.11
C LEU A 16 6.76 -27.04 -9.08
N ALA A 17 5.47 -27.15 -9.43
CA ALA A 17 4.55 -26.02 -9.38
C ALA A 17 4.38 -25.46 -7.96
N LEU A 18 4.34 -26.31 -6.94
CA LEU A 18 4.31 -25.89 -5.53
C LEU A 18 5.58 -25.14 -5.13
N HIS A 19 6.75 -25.62 -5.56
CA HIS A 19 8.02 -24.98 -5.26
C HIS A 19 8.08 -23.57 -5.88
N GLU A 20 7.72 -23.43 -7.15
CA GLU A 20 7.67 -22.14 -7.82
C GLU A 20 6.69 -21.16 -7.15
N VAL A 21 5.53 -21.66 -6.69
CA VAL A 21 4.57 -20.83 -5.96
C VAL A 21 5.11 -20.44 -4.58
N ALA A 22 5.78 -21.34 -3.88
CA ALA A 22 6.40 -21.04 -2.59
C ALA A 22 7.52 -19.98 -2.72
N GLU A 23 8.35 -20.06 -3.75
CA GLU A 23 9.37 -19.03 -4.04
C GLU A 23 8.74 -17.67 -4.32
N ARG A 24 7.67 -17.62 -5.13
CA ARG A 24 6.93 -16.37 -5.39
C ARG A 24 6.31 -15.78 -4.12
N LEU A 25 5.70 -16.62 -3.28
CA LEU A 25 5.11 -16.19 -2.01
C LEU A 25 6.15 -15.63 -1.03
N ALA A 26 7.35 -16.22 -0.99
CA ALA A 26 8.44 -15.71 -0.16
C ALA A 26 8.91 -14.31 -0.61
N VAL A 27 8.96 -14.06 -1.92
CA VAL A 27 9.25 -12.72 -2.47
C VAL A 27 8.12 -11.74 -2.11
N ASP A 28 6.87 -12.14 -2.29
CA ASP A 28 5.70 -11.32 -1.97
C ASP A 28 5.65 -10.93 -0.48
N GLU A 29 6.02 -11.83 0.42
CA GLU A 29 6.12 -11.59 1.87
C GLU A 29 7.25 -10.61 2.21
N ALA A 30 8.43 -10.77 1.59
CA ALA A 30 9.52 -9.81 1.75
C ALA A 30 9.14 -8.40 1.25
N GLU A 31 8.46 -8.33 0.11
CA GLU A 31 7.94 -7.08 -0.42
C GLU A 31 6.86 -6.47 0.49
N GLU A 32 6.04 -7.27 1.17
CA GLU A 32 5.06 -6.78 2.14
C GLU A 32 5.74 -6.14 3.36
N VAL A 33 6.82 -6.74 3.88
CA VAL A 33 7.60 -6.15 4.99
C VAL A 33 8.14 -4.78 4.60
N VAL A 34 8.73 -4.66 3.40
CA VAL A 34 9.24 -3.39 2.87
C VAL A 34 8.10 -2.38 2.68
N ALA A 35 6.97 -2.81 2.10
CA ALA A 35 5.81 -1.95 1.89
C ALA A 35 5.25 -1.40 3.21
N ARG A 36 5.17 -2.22 4.26
CA ARG A 36 4.72 -1.78 5.59
C ARG A 36 5.66 -0.75 6.21
N ALA A 37 6.97 -0.96 6.11
CA ALA A 37 7.96 0.03 6.57
C ALA A 37 7.83 1.35 5.80
N TRP A 38 7.69 1.27 4.47
CA TRP A 38 7.52 2.44 3.61
C TRP A 38 6.22 3.20 3.89
N ILE A 39 5.09 2.51 4.10
CA ILE A 39 3.82 3.15 4.49
C ILE A 39 3.97 3.91 5.81
N ALA A 40 4.67 3.35 6.80
CA ALA A 40 4.90 4.04 8.07
C ALA A 40 5.72 5.33 7.90
N GLU A 41 6.72 5.33 7.01
CA GLU A 41 7.50 6.52 6.67
C GLU A 41 6.65 7.57 5.93
N LEU A 42 5.83 7.14 4.97
CA LEU A 42 4.89 8.00 4.26
C LEU A 42 3.90 8.66 5.23
N ASP A 43 3.31 7.90 6.14
CA ASP A 43 2.40 8.44 7.16
C ASP A 43 3.09 9.45 8.09
N ASP A 44 4.36 9.24 8.43
CA ASP A 44 5.13 10.22 9.20
C ASP A 44 5.36 11.51 8.42
N MET A 45 5.69 11.42 7.13
CA MET A 45 5.84 12.57 6.23
C MET A 45 4.53 13.33 6.07
N ARG A 46 3.40 12.63 5.91
CA ARG A 46 2.06 13.23 5.88
C ARG A 46 1.78 14.04 7.14
N ARG A 47 2.05 13.46 8.32
CA ARG A 47 1.87 14.14 9.61
C ARG A 47 2.78 15.36 9.73
N LYS A 48 4.03 15.30 9.24
CA LYS A 48 4.93 16.47 9.20
C LYS A 48 4.38 17.59 8.33
N GLY A 49 3.87 17.28 7.14
CA GLY A 49 3.21 18.25 6.25
C GLY A 49 2.02 18.94 6.92
N LEU A 50 1.14 18.16 7.57
CA LEU A 50 0.00 18.71 8.31
C LEU A 50 0.42 19.61 9.49
N ARG A 51 1.46 19.22 10.24
CA ARG A 51 2.03 20.04 11.32
C ARG A 51 2.62 21.34 10.80
N LEU A 52 3.31 21.31 9.66
CA LEU A 52 3.83 22.51 9.00
C LEU A 52 2.69 23.46 8.62
N ALA A 53 1.66 22.96 7.92
CA ALA A 53 0.50 23.77 7.55
C ALA A 53 -0.18 24.41 8.77
N MET A 54 -0.31 23.67 9.87
CA MET A 54 -0.85 24.20 11.12
C MET A 54 0.05 25.29 11.72
N ALA A 55 1.36 25.08 11.76
CA ALA A 55 2.31 26.06 12.28
C ALA A 55 2.27 27.38 11.48
N VAL A 56 2.16 27.29 10.15
CA VAL A 56 2.02 28.45 9.26
C VAL A 56 0.72 29.21 9.57
N ARG A 57 -0.43 28.53 9.69
CA ARG A 57 -1.71 29.16 10.05
C ARG A 57 -1.69 29.84 11.42
N VAL A 58 -0.95 29.26 12.39
CA VAL A 58 -0.75 29.87 13.71
C VAL A 58 0.09 31.14 13.60
N ALA A 59 1.19 31.10 12.84
CA ALA A 59 2.04 32.27 12.59
C ALA A 59 1.24 33.42 11.94
N GLU A 60 0.44 33.14 10.91
CA GLU A 60 -0.46 34.13 10.31
C GLU A 60 -1.42 34.73 11.33
N ARG A 61 -2.05 33.90 12.17
CA ARG A 61 -2.99 34.36 13.19
C ARG A 61 -2.33 35.31 14.18
N MET A 62 -1.16 34.93 14.70
CA MET A 62 -0.39 35.76 15.64
C MET A 62 0.04 37.09 15.00
N ALA A 63 0.42 37.07 13.72
CA ALA A 63 0.79 38.27 12.98
C ALA A 63 -0.42 39.21 12.80
N ARG A 64 -1.61 38.67 12.49
CA ARG A 64 -2.86 39.46 12.41
C ARG A 64 -3.25 40.05 13.76
N GLU A 65 -3.10 39.30 14.84
CA GLU A 65 -3.42 39.76 16.19
C GLU A 65 -2.48 40.88 16.63
N SER A 66 -1.17 40.73 16.42
CA SER A 66 -0.19 41.79 16.68
C SER A 66 -0.47 43.07 15.88
N LEU A 67 -0.94 42.94 14.63
CA LEU A 67 -1.36 44.09 13.83
C LEU A 67 -2.58 44.81 14.44
N ARG A 68 -3.59 44.05 14.90
CA ARG A 68 -4.77 44.62 15.57
C ARG A 68 -4.39 45.34 16.87
N GLU A 69 -3.52 44.76 17.68
CA GLU A 69 -3.02 45.39 18.91
C GLU A 69 -2.30 46.71 18.61
N ALA A 70 -1.46 46.74 17.58
CA ALA A 70 -0.76 47.96 17.16
C ALA A 70 -1.73 49.04 16.63
N GLN A 71 -2.80 48.64 15.93
CA GLN A 71 -3.87 49.54 15.50
C GLN A 71 -4.61 50.16 16.70
N VAL A 72 -4.96 49.35 17.71
CA VAL A 72 -5.63 49.82 18.93
C VAL A 72 -4.72 50.75 19.75
N ALA A 73 -3.42 50.44 19.85
CA ALA A 73 -2.46 51.27 20.58
C ALA A 73 -2.19 52.63 19.90
N GLY A 74 -2.50 52.78 18.62
CA GLY A 74 -2.48 54.06 17.90
C GLY A 74 -1.10 54.70 17.71
N ARG A 75 0.00 53.98 18.01
CA ARG A 75 1.37 54.49 17.83
C ARG A 75 1.86 54.25 16.40
N PRO A 76 2.13 55.30 15.60
CA PRO A 76 2.43 55.13 14.17
C PRO A 76 3.63 54.23 13.86
N ARG A 77 4.68 54.27 14.70
CA ARG A 77 5.87 53.43 14.54
C ARG A 77 5.58 51.95 14.78
N ASP A 78 4.76 51.63 15.77
CA ASP A 78 4.39 50.25 16.09
C ASP A 78 3.50 49.68 15.00
N LEU A 79 2.56 50.48 14.49
CA LEU A 79 1.68 50.12 13.38
C LEU A 79 2.47 49.83 12.10
N ALA A 80 3.43 50.69 11.75
CA ALA A 80 4.30 50.46 10.58
C ALA A 80 5.11 49.16 10.73
N ARG A 81 5.69 48.91 11.92
CA ARG A 81 6.46 47.68 12.20
C ARG A 81 5.58 46.43 12.13
N ALA A 82 4.35 46.50 12.66
CA ALA A 82 3.41 45.40 12.62
C ALA A 82 2.94 45.09 11.19
N HIS A 83 2.71 46.11 10.36
CA HIS A 83 2.40 45.94 8.94
C HIS A 83 3.54 45.25 8.17
N THR A 84 4.79 45.68 8.35
CA THR A 84 5.94 45.04 7.69
C THR A 84 6.08 43.57 8.08
N ARG A 85 5.92 43.24 9.37
CA ARG A 85 5.97 41.86 9.85
C ARG A 85 4.81 41.02 9.30
N PHE A 86 3.60 41.58 9.30
CA PHE A 86 2.43 40.89 8.78
C PHE A 86 2.59 40.59 7.28
N ALA A 87 3.04 41.55 6.48
CA ALA A 87 3.31 41.35 5.05
C ALA A 87 4.38 40.28 4.79
N ALA A 88 5.44 40.24 5.61
CA ALA A 88 6.47 39.19 5.52
C ALA A 88 5.89 37.80 5.84
N VAL A 89 5.14 37.68 6.93
CA VAL A 89 4.49 36.42 7.32
C VAL A 89 3.48 35.99 6.26
N GLU A 90 2.69 36.90 5.70
CA GLU A 90 1.71 36.59 4.66
C GLU A 90 2.38 36.04 3.38
N ALA A 91 3.47 36.66 2.93
CA ALA A 91 4.23 36.19 1.77
C ALA A 91 4.85 34.81 2.00
N GLU A 92 5.49 34.60 3.17
CA GLU A 92 6.09 33.30 3.52
C GLU A 92 5.03 32.22 3.74
N SER A 93 3.87 32.57 4.30
CA SER A 93 2.81 31.62 4.63
C SER A 93 2.12 31.07 3.39
N ALA A 94 1.91 31.89 2.36
CA ALA A 94 1.38 31.42 1.09
C ALA A 94 2.28 30.35 0.45
N SER A 95 3.60 30.59 0.45
CA SER A 95 4.58 29.62 -0.04
C SER A 95 4.66 28.36 0.84
N GLY A 96 4.67 28.54 2.16
CA GLY A 96 4.73 27.44 3.12
C GLY A 96 3.50 26.53 3.08
N LEU A 97 2.30 27.10 2.93
CA LEU A 97 1.06 26.33 2.77
C LEU A 97 1.04 25.57 1.44
N ALA A 98 1.41 26.22 0.32
CA ALA A 98 1.48 25.55 -0.96
C ALA A 98 2.47 24.36 -0.93
N HIS A 99 3.61 24.52 -0.26
CA HIS A 99 4.59 23.44 -0.09
C HIS A 99 4.06 22.31 0.80
N ALA A 100 3.39 22.64 1.91
CA ALA A 100 2.79 21.65 2.79
C ALA A 100 1.68 20.85 2.09
N ASP A 101 0.81 21.54 1.33
CA ASP A 101 -0.27 20.91 0.56
C ASP A 101 0.30 20.01 -0.55
N ALA A 102 1.35 20.46 -1.25
CA ALA A 102 2.03 19.65 -2.27
C ALA A 102 2.67 18.39 -1.67
N LEU A 103 3.31 18.51 -0.50
CA LEU A 103 3.88 17.36 0.20
C LEU A 103 2.81 16.36 0.60
N VAL A 104 1.71 16.82 1.19
CA VAL A 104 0.59 15.94 1.59
C VAL A 104 -0.02 15.26 0.36
N ALA A 105 -0.24 15.99 -0.73
CA ALA A 105 -0.80 15.44 -1.96
C ALA A 105 0.13 14.38 -2.59
N ALA A 106 1.44 14.63 -2.62
CA ALA A 106 2.43 13.66 -3.11
C ALA A 106 2.42 12.38 -2.27
N VAL A 107 2.41 12.53 -0.93
CA VAL A 107 2.35 11.38 -0.02
C VAL A 107 1.04 10.59 -0.16
N ASP A 108 -0.10 11.27 -0.25
CA ASP A 108 -1.40 10.62 -0.46
C ASP A 108 -1.44 9.85 -1.80
N ALA A 109 -0.80 10.38 -2.85
CA ALA A 109 -0.69 9.70 -4.14
C ALA A 109 0.16 8.42 -4.07
N GLU A 110 1.30 8.49 -3.38
CA GLU A 110 2.19 7.34 -3.14
C GLU A 110 1.51 6.25 -2.29
N LEU A 111 0.84 6.64 -1.19
CA LEU A 111 0.06 5.71 -0.37
C LEU A 111 -1.02 5.00 -1.21
N ALA A 112 -1.73 5.75 -2.06
CA ALA A 112 -2.73 5.17 -2.95
C ALA A 112 -2.10 4.18 -3.96
N ALA A 113 -0.89 4.46 -4.46
CA ALA A 113 -0.17 3.56 -5.36
C ALA A 113 0.24 2.25 -4.67
N VAL A 114 0.81 2.34 -3.46
CA VAL A 114 1.19 1.17 -2.66
C VAL A 114 -0.02 0.31 -2.33
N CYS A 115 -1.14 0.91 -1.91
CA CYS A 115 -2.38 0.19 -1.63
C CYS A 115 -2.92 -0.54 -2.87
N ARG A 116 -2.89 0.09 -4.05
CA ARG A 116 -3.29 -0.57 -5.30
C ARG A 116 -2.39 -1.74 -5.65
N ALA A 117 -1.08 -1.59 -5.49
CA ALA A 117 -0.11 -2.66 -5.74
C ALA A 117 -0.34 -3.86 -4.80
N GLY A 118 -0.60 -3.60 -3.52
CA GLY A 118 -0.93 -4.64 -2.53
C GLY A 118 -2.21 -5.40 -2.88
N LEU A 119 -3.28 -4.68 -3.29
CA LEU A 119 -4.53 -5.31 -3.71
C LEU A 119 -4.35 -6.19 -4.95
N GLU A 120 -3.58 -5.73 -5.94
CA GLU A 120 -3.30 -6.51 -7.15
C GLU A 120 -2.47 -7.75 -6.84
N ARG A 121 -1.50 -7.65 -5.93
CA ARG A 121 -0.74 -8.81 -5.44
C ARG A 121 -1.66 -9.83 -4.77
N ALA A 122 -2.53 -9.40 -3.84
CA ALA A 122 -3.47 -10.28 -3.16
C ALA A 122 -4.37 -11.05 -4.14
N ARG A 123 -4.88 -10.37 -5.18
CA ARG A 123 -5.67 -11.00 -6.26
C ARG A 123 -4.89 -12.04 -7.05
N ARG A 124 -3.63 -11.74 -7.40
CA ARG A 124 -2.76 -12.70 -8.10
C ARG A 124 -2.50 -13.95 -7.26
N CYS A 125 -2.19 -13.78 -5.98
CA CYS A 125 -2.00 -14.89 -5.05
C CYS A 125 -3.25 -15.78 -4.94
N GLU A 126 -4.43 -15.15 -4.80
CA GLU A 126 -5.70 -15.87 -4.75
C GLU A 126 -5.97 -16.69 -6.02
N LEU A 127 -5.68 -16.11 -7.20
CA LEU A 127 -5.84 -16.81 -8.47
C LEU A 127 -4.90 -18.01 -8.60
N GLU A 128 -3.63 -17.85 -8.21
CA GLU A 128 -2.64 -18.93 -8.23
C GLU A 128 -3.02 -20.06 -7.26
N LEU A 129 -3.45 -19.74 -6.03
CA LEU A 129 -3.95 -20.74 -5.08
C LEU A 129 -5.17 -21.50 -5.60
N ARG A 130 -6.11 -20.80 -6.26
CA ARG A 130 -7.26 -21.44 -6.91
C ARG A 130 -6.82 -22.39 -8.03
N ARG A 131 -5.84 -22.00 -8.86
CA ARG A 131 -5.28 -22.84 -9.92
C ARG A 131 -4.61 -24.09 -9.36
N LEU A 132 -3.77 -23.94 -8.34
CA LEU A 132 -3.13 -25.07 -7.66
C LEU A 132 -4.15 -26.03 -7.07
N ARG A 133 -5.20 -25.50 -6.42
CA ARG A 133 -6.29 -26.32 -5.88
C ARG A 133 -7.00 -27.10 -6.97
N THR A 134 -7.35 -26.46 -8.09
CA THR A 134 -7.97 -27.16 -9.24
C THR A 134 -7.05 -28.24 -9.80
N ALA A 135 -5.75 -27.96 -9.95
CA ALA A 135 -4.79 -28.94 -10.44
C ALA A 135 -4.63 -30.13 -9.49
N TRP A 136 -4.62 -29.88 -8.17
CA TRP A 136 -4.61 -30.92 -7.15
C TRP A 136 -5.86 -31.80 -7.22
N THR A 137 -7.06 -31.18 -7.23
CA THR A 137 -8.32 -31.90 -7.36
C THR A 137 -8.35 -32.75 -8.63
N ALA A 138 -7.93 -32.22 -9.79
CA ALA A 138 -7.88 -32.99 -11.02
C ALA A 138 -6.89 -34.18 -10.98
N ALA A 139 -5.74 -34.01 -10.30
CA ALA A 139 -4.74 -35.07 -10.18
C ALA A 139 -5.15 -36.21 -9.24
N TYR A 140 -5.99 -35.94 -8.23
CA TYR A 140 -6.40 -36.91 -7.21
C TYR A 140 -7.82 -37.46 -7.43
N ASP A 141 -8.80 -36.63 -7.81
CA ASP A 141 -10.15 -37.11 -8.12
C ASP A 141 -10.16 -37.93 -9.43
N GLY A 142 -9.26 -37.62 -10.37
CA GLY A 142 -9.02 -38.45 -11.55
C GLY A 142 -8.38 -39.82 -11.25
N ALA A 143 -7.87 -40.03 -10.03
CA ALA A 143 -7.38 -41.34 -9.58
C ALA A 143 -8.50 -42.21 -8.96
N ASP A 144 -9.55 -41.59 -8.40
CA ASP A 144 -10.72 -42.30 -7.87
C ASP A 144 -11.64 -42.83 -8.98
N GLU A 145 -11.76 -42.15 -10.14
CA GLU A 145 -12.58 -42.63 -11.28
C GLU A 145 -11.99 -43.84 -12.02
N VAL A 146 -10.72 -44.19 -11.82
CA VAL A 146 -10.05 -45.33 -12.49
C VAL A 146 -10.06 -46.60 -11.61
N ALA A 147 -10.49 -46.49 -10.35
CA ALA A 147 -10.54 -47.62 -9.41
C ALA A 147 -11.85 -48.46 -9.51
N ASP A 148 -12.87 -47.96 -10.21
CA ASP A 148 -14.15 -48.65 -10.41
C ASP A 148 -14.25 -49.29 -11.82
N GLU A 149 -13.41 -50.28 -12.12
CA GLU A 149 -13.85 -51.34 -13.05
C GLU A 149 -14.57 -52.42 -12.22
N PRO A 150 -15.92 -52.51 -12.26
CA PRO A 150 -16.60 -53.67 -11.71
C PRO A 150 -16.17 -54.91 -12.51
N GLY A 151 -15.48 -55.81 -11.83
CA GLY A 151 -15.11 -57.12 -12.35
C GLY A 151 -16.31 -57.78 -12.98
N ASP A 152 -16.15 -58.11 -14.27
CA ASP A 152 -17.05 -58.94 -15.05
C ASP A 152 -17.09 -60.33 -14.41
N GLU A 153 -18.01 -60.55 -13.46
CA GLU A 153 -18.36 -61.89 -12.99
C GLU A 153 -19.15 -62.61 -14.08
N ALA A 154 -18.40 -63.09 -15.08
CA ALA A 154 -18.81 -64.19 -15.93
C ALA A 154 -18.42 -65.52 -15.26
N GLY A 155 -19.44 -66.35 -14.97
CA GLY A 155 -19.32 -67.76 -14.58
C GLY A 155 -19.92 -68.02 -13.20
N ASP A 156 -20.83 -68.97 -13.00
CA ASP A 156 -21.31 -70.10 -13.79
C ASP A 156 -22.70 -70.50 -13.21
#